data_AF-A0A1B9KZV6-F1
#
_entry.id   AF-A0A1B9KZV6-F1
#
_cell.length_a   1.000
_cell.length_b   1.000
_cell.length_c   1.000
_cell.angle_alpha   90.00
_cell.angle_beta   90.00
_cell.angle_gamma   90.00
#
_symmetry.space_group_name_H-M   'P 1'
#
loop_
_entity.id
_entity.type
_entity.pdbx_description
1 polymer ?
#
loop_
_entity_poly.entity_id
_entity_poly.type
_entity_poly.pdbx_seq_one_letter_code
_entity_poly.pdbx_strand_id
1 'polypeptide(L)' 'MNQKFTKPAYPQTNRKAERAIRTLMAMWHNQQIFEDSKDRQQKFKRFINFYNTVKPHKAISGKTPYAFLEDYFSHEV' A
#
# COMPACT_ATOMS: atom_id res chain seq x y z
N MET A 1 -22.39 0.48 -0.44
CA MET A 1 -21.31 -0.09 0.40
C MET A 1 -21.62 0.21 1.85
N ASN A 2 -21.72 -0.79 2.73
CA ASN A 2 -21.95 -0.55 4.16
C ASN A 2 -20.61 -0.32 4.86
N GLN A 3 -20.51 0.75 5.66
CA GLN A 3 -19.33 1.00 6.48
C GLN A 3 -19.11 -0.15 7.47
N LYS A 4 -17.89 -0.66 7.53
CA LYS A 4 -17.48 -1.70 8.49
C LYS A 4 -16.50 -1.11 9.48
N PHE A 5 -16.76 -1.31 10.77
CA PHE A 5 -15.87 -0.90 11.85
C PHE A 5 -15.03 -2.08 12.33
N THR A 6 -13.81 -1.79 12.80
CA THR A 6 -12.98 -2.78 13.49
C THR A 6 -13.63 -3.17 14.81
N LYS A 7 -13.63 -4.46 15.15
CA LYS A 7 -14.13 -4.93 16.44
C LYS A 7 -13.07 -4.72 17.54
N PRO A 8 -13.43 -4.20 18.72
CA PRO A 8 -12.50 -4.09 19.85
C PRO A 8 -11.88 -5.45 20.21
N ALA A 9 -10.60 -5.46 20.58
CA ALA A 9 -9.82 -6.66 20.94
C ALA A 9 -9.61 -7.70 19.82
N TYR A 10 -9.80 -7.34 18.54
CA TYR A 10 -9.49 -8.21 17.39
C TYR A 10 -8.38 -7.61 16.51
N PRO A 11 -7.10 -7.66 16.94
CA PRO A 11 -5.99 -7.00 16.24
C PRO A 11 -5.78 -7.51 14.81
N GLN A 12 -6.20 -8.74 14.49
CA GLN A 12 -6.10 -9.30 13.14
C GLN A 12 -6.84 -8.48 12.09
N THR A 13 -7.92 -7.78 12.46
CA THR A 13 -8.68 -6.97 11.49
C THR A 13 -7.91 -5.75 11.02
N ASN A 14 -6.97 -5.25 11.84
CA ASN A 14 -6.15 -4.07 11.51
C ASN A 14 -4.78 -4.43 10.92
N ARG A 15 -4.35 -5.71 11.02
CA ARG A 15 -3.02 -6.16 10.61
C ARG A 15 -2.61 -5.73 9.20
N LYS A 16 -3.54 -5.78 8.23
CA LYS A 16 -3.25 -5.37 6.85
C LYS A 16 -2.94 -3.87 6.76
N ALA A 17 -3.74 -3.03 7.41
CA ALA A 17 -3.53 -1.59 7.45
C ALA A 17 -2.22 -1.25 8.17
N GLU A 18 -1.97 -1.85 9.33
CA GLU A 18 -0.72 -1.68 10.08
C GLU A 18 0.51 -2.06 9.26
N ARG A 19 0.45 -3.20 8.54
CA ARG A 19 1.55 -3.64 7.67
C ARG A 19 1.79 -2.65 6.52
N ALA A 20 0.73 -2.12 5.92
CA ALA A 20 0.84 -1.10 4.88
C ALA A 20 1.49 0.19 5.41
N ILE A 21 1.02 0.69 6.56
CA ILE A 21 1.56 1.89 7.21
C ILE A 21 3.04 1.70 7.57
N ARG A 22 3.40 0.57 8.18
CA ARG A 22 4.81 0.26 8.52
C ARG A 22 5.71 0.25 7.27
N THR A 23 5.22 -0.31 6.17
CA THR A 23 5.96 -0.36 4.90
C THR A 23 6.16 1.04 4.32
N LEU A 24 5.10 1.84 4.32
CA LEU A 24 5.11 3.24 3.88
C LEU A 24 6.08 4.09 4.72
N MET A 25 6.12 3.89 6.04
CA MET A 25 7.08 4.58 6.90
C MET A 25 8.52 4.18 6.60
N ALA A 26 8.79 2.87 6.56
CA ALA A 26 10.15 2.35 6.40
C ALA A 26 10.77 2.65 5.03
N MET A 27 9.98 2.52 3.96
CA MET A 27 10.47 2.61 2.59
C MET A 27 10.35 4.00 1.97
N TRP A 28 9.45 4.84 2.48
CA TRP A 28 9.22 6.17 1.94
C TRP A 28 9.48 7.25 2.96
N HIS A 29 8.67 7.34 4.01
CA HIS A 29 8.72 8.48 4.92
C HIS A 29 10.12 8.67 5.54
N ASN A 30 10.72 7.58 6.00
CA ASN A 30 12.03 7.62 6.66
C ASN A 30 13.21 7.76 5.68
N GLN A 31 12.96 7.63 4.37
CA GLN A 31 13.99 7.72 3.33
C GLN A 31 14.01 9.07 2.63
N GLN A 32 13.16 10.02 3.07
CA GLN A 32 12.94 11.29 2.37
C GLN A 32 13.01 12.45 3.36
N ILE A 33 13.54 13.58 2.88
CA ILE A 33 13.42 14.87 3.55
C ILE A 33 12.29 15.63 2.87
N PHE A 34 11.44 16.30 3.66
CA PHE A 34 10.32 17.08 3.16
C PHE A 34 10.55 18.56 3.44
N GLU A 35 10.40 19.38 2.41
CA GLU A 35 10.54 20.83 2.54
C GLU A 35 9.24 21.46 3.06
N ASP A 36 8.10 20.99 2.54
CA ASP A 36 6.77 21.40 2.98
C ASP A 36 5.72 20.28 2.78
N SER A 37 4.47 20.58 3.11
CA SER A 37 3.36 19.61 2.99
C SER A 37 3.05 19.22 1.54
N LYS A 38 3.23 20.15 0.58
CA LYS A 38 2.95 19.94 -0.84
C LYS A 38 4.01 19.04 -1.48
N ASP A 39 5.28 19.29 -1.16
CA ASP A 39 6.41 18.44 -1.53
C ASP A 39 6.22 17.01 -0.97
N ARG A 40 5.88 16.88 0.32
CA ARG A 40 5.55 15.59 0.92
C ARG A 40 4.42 14.88 0.17
N GLN A 41 3.35 15.59 -0.19
CA GLN A 41 2.24 14.98 -0.94
C GLN A 41 2.67 14.53 -2.35
N GLN A 42 3.53 15.30 -3.03
CA GLN A 42 4.04 14.93 -4.35
C GLN A 42 4.96 13.70 -4.27
N LYS A 43 5.92 13.69 -3.33
CA LYS A 43 6.79 12.54 -3.06
C LYS A 43 5.98 11.30 -2.67
N PHE A 44 4.90 11.49 -1.90
CA PHE A 44 4.00 10.39 -1.54
C PHE A 44 3.33 9.77 -2.77
N LYS A 45 2.75 10.60 -3.65
CA LYS A 45 2.11 10.13 -4.90
C LYS A 45 3.11 9.34 -5.76
N ARG A 46 4.35 9.82 -5.87
CA ARG A 46 5.42 9.11 -6.60
C ARG A 46 5.72 7.75 -5.98
N PHE A 47 5.86 7.68 -4.66
CA PHE A 47 6.09 6.42 -3.96
C PHE A 47 4.95 5.42 -4.14
N ILE A 48 3.70 5.86 -4.01
CA ILE A 48 2.53 5.00 -4.20
C ILE A 48 2.48 4.45 -5.63
N ASN A 49 2.76 5.28 -6.64
CA ASN A 49 2.85 4.81 -8.02
C ASN A 49 3.94 3.73 -8.14
N PHE A 50 5.17 4.03 -7.71
CA PHE A 50 6.28 3.07 -7.74
C PHE A 50 5.93 1.74 -7.04
N TYR A 51 5.36 1.79 -5.84
CA TYR A 51 5.03 0.61 -5.04
C TYR A 51 3.98 -0.27 -5.72
N ASN A 52 2.99 0.35 -6.38
CA ASN A 52 1.85 -0.33 -6.99
C ASN A 52 2.09 -0.77 -8.43
N THR A 53 2.93 -0.08 -9.20
CA THR A 53 3.07 -0.31 -10.66
C THR A 53 4.46 -0.78 -11.08
N VAL A 54 5.51 -0.56 -10.27
CA VAL A 54 6.90 -0.87 -10.64
C VAL A 54 7.51 -1.93 -9.73
N LYS A 55 7.29 -1.84 -8.42
CA LYS A 55 7.99 -2.68 -7.46
C LYS A 55 7.45 -4.13 -7.50
N PRO A 56 8.31 -5.15 -7.74
CA PRO A 56 7.90 -6.54 -7.62
C PRO A 56 7.76 -6.96 -6.15
N HIS A 57 6.81 -7.86 -5.87
CA HIS A 57 6.56 -8.37 -4.52
C HIS A 57 6.58 -9.90 -4.48
N LYS A 58 7.45 -10.44 -3.61
CA LYS A 58 7.65 -11.89 -3.47
C LYS A 58 6.37 -12.65 -3.10
N ALA A 59 5.50 -12.05 -2.29
CA ALA A 59 4.27 -12.68 -1.83
C ALA A 59 3.22 -12.91 -2.93
N ILE A 60 3.35 -12.22 -4.07
CA ILE A 60 2.46 -12.34 -5.24
C ILE A 60 3.27 -12.76 -6.47
N SER A 61 4.16 -13.74 -6.29
CA SER A 61 4.95 -14.34 -7.38
C SER A 61 5.79 -13.33 -8.16
N GLY A 62 6.29 -12.28 -7.51
CA GLY A 62 7.09 -11.24 -8.14
C GLY A 62 6.29 -10.21 -8.94
N LYS A 63 4.96 -10.33 -9.00
CA LYS A 63 4.11 -9.32 -9.65
C LYS A 63 4.08 -8.02 -8.86
N THR A 64 3.66 -6.95 -9.54
CA THR A 64 3.29 -5.70 -8.88
C THR A 64 1.88 -5.82 -8.32
N PRO A 65 1.48 -5.03 -7.31
CA PRO A 65 0.14 -5.10 -6.75
C PRO A 65 -0.93 -4.83 -7.81
N TYR A 66 -0.68 -3.90 -8.74
CA TYR A 66 -1.62 -3.60 -9.81
C TYR A 66 -1.76 -4.77 -10.78
N ALA A 67 -0.67 -5.37 -11.26
CA ALA A 67 -0.72 -6.54 -12.13
C ALA A 67 -1.44 -7.73 -11.47
N PHE A 68 -1.19 -7.95 -10.17
CA PHE A 68 -1.91 -8.99 -9.43
C PHE A 68 -3.42 -8.71 -9.36
N LEU A 69 -3.84 -7.46 -9.19
CA LEU A 69 -5.26 -7.09 -9.18
C LEU A 69 -5.89 -7.26 -10.57
N GLU A 70 -5.19 -6.88 -11.64
CA GLU A 70 -5.67 -7.12 -13.01
C GLU A 70 -5.90 -8.61 -13.28
N ASP A 71 -4.96 -9.46 -12.86
CA ASP A 71 -5.13 -10.91 -12.94
C ASP A 71 -6.31 -11.37 -12.09
N TYR A 72 -6.41 -10.92 -10.83
CA TYR A 72 -7.48 -11.31 -9.92
C TYR A 72 -8.87 -11.01 -10.52
N PHE A 73 -9.08 -9.80 -11.04
CA PHE A 73 -10.37 -9.41 -11.61
C PHE A 73 -10.64 -10.01 -13.00
N SER A 74 -9.60 -10.32 -13.78
CA SER A 74 -9.79 -10.97 -15.10
C SER A 74 -10.15 -12.46 -14.98
N HIS A 75 -9.83 -13.10 -13.86
CA HIS A 75 -10.18 -14.50 -13.59
C HIS A 75 -11.47 -14.68 -12.77
N GLU A 76 -12.08 -13.60 -12.27
CA GLU A 76 -13.40 -13.61 -11.62
C GLU A 76 -14.56 -13.36 -12.63
N VAL A 77 -14.44 -13.91 -13.85
CA VAL A 77 -15.54 -14.03 -14.82
C VAL A 77 -15.96 -15.50 -14.96
#